data_AF-A0AA86TFT1-F1
#
_entry.id   AF-A0AA86TFT1-F1
#
_cell.length_a   1.000
_cell.length_b   1.000
_cell.length_c   1.000
_cell.angle_alpha   90.00
_cell.angle_beta   90.00
_cell.angle_gamma   90.00
#
_symmetry.space_group_name_H-M   'P 1'
#
loop_
_entity.id
_entity.type
_entity.pdbx_description
1 polymer ?
#
loop_
_entity_poly.entity_id
_entity_poly.type
_entity_poly.pdbx_seq_one_letter_code
_entity_poly.pdbx_strand_id
1 'polypeptide(L)'
;MDPAFGASATYSNAIEEDLNQLRYSVHENFNKVQKLEEQVAEVEKFYSSINAQVNNAKDKGREKLVIGSKRSQQGASRKESKSSNIMQEIAEHKWAWPFLEPVDVEGLGLYDYHEIIEQPMDFSTIKRKMKAKDGSGYKNVREIYCDVRLIFRNAMTYNDEKHDIHIMAKSLLEKFEKKWLQLLPRVVLAEKEQSKEEAHVQLETQRAQEATYANMAKDISLSMVTVLAYMLFQLCDVEMHLKNLKEMVIEKCRKISVRERLELVKSFNRLNLDNLNKALQIICENDPTFQPDAPEVNLDLDNQSDYTVWRLNIFVKKALEEQEKNATEVITVSHNVRKALS
;
A
#
# COMPACT_ATOMS: atom_id res chain seq x y z
N MET A 1 1.71 52.94 39.96
CA MET A 1 2.03 51.84 39.02
C MET A 1 0.73 51.45 38.36
N ASP A 2 0.62 51.69 37.05
CA ASP A 2 -0.63 51.52 36.31
C ASP A 2 -0.96 50.02 36.13
N PRO A 3 -2.16 49.55 36.56
CA PRO A 3 -2.55 48.14 36.44
C PRO A 3 -2.81 47.69 34.99
N ALA A 4 -2.84 48.63 34.03
CA ALA A 4 -3.09 48.34 32.62
C ALA A 4 -1.92 47.64 31.89
N PHE A 5 -0.68 47.81 32.36
CA PHE A 5 0.51 47.25 31.68
C PHE A 5 0.71 45.75 31.96
N GLY A 6 0.28 45.28 33.13
CA GLY A 6 0.40 43.86 33.53
C GLY A 6 -0.60 42.94 32.83
N ALA A 7 -1.80 43.44 32.50
CA ALA A 7 -2.84 42.67 31.82
C ALA A 7 -2.52 42.44 30.32
N SER A 8 -1.80 43.35 29.67
CA SER A 8 -1.45 43.19 28.24
C SER A 8 -0.36 42.14 28.01
N ALA A 9 0.58 42.00 28.95
CA ALA A 9 1.68 41.03 28.84
C ALA A 9 1.22 39.59 29.13
N THR A 10 0.28 39.40 30.06
CA THR A 10 -0.31 38.09 30.36
C THR A 10 -1.18 37.56 29.23
N TYR A 11 -1.96 38.43 28.57
CA TYR A 11 -2.74 38.06 27.39
C TYR A 11 -1.86 37.70 26.18
N SER A 12 -0.75 38.42 25.95
CA SER A 12 0.16 38.11 24.84
C SER A 12 0.85 36.76 24.99
N ASN A 13 1.24 36.39 26.23
CA ASN A 13 1.86 35.10 26.51
C ASN A 13 0.87 33.93 26.36
N ALA A 14 -0.40 34.12 26.76
CA ALA A 14 -1.44 33.09 26.59
C ALA A 14 -1.71 32.77 25.12
N ILE A 15 -1.77 33.80 24.26
CA ILE A 15 -1.94 33.62 22.81
C ILE A 15 -0.75 32.87 22.19
N GLU A 16 0.48 33.14 22.66
CA GLU A 16 1.69 32.48 22.16
C GLU A 16 1.77 31.01 22.59
N GLU A 17 1.30 30.66 23.79
CA GLU A 17 1.15 29.27 24.24
C GLU A 17 0.11 28.51 23.40
N ASP A 18 -1.07 29.09 23.17
CA ASP A 18 -2.13 28.49 22.35
C ASP A 18 -1.65 28.22 20.91
N LEU A 19 -0.93 29.17 20.30
CA LEU A 19 -0.36 29.02 18.96
C LEU A 19 0.73 27.94 18.88
N ASN A 20 1.56 27.81 19.93
CA ASN A 20 2.57 26.75 19.99
C ASN A 20 1.94 25.36 20.15
N GLN A 21 0.86 25.25 20.95
CA GLN A 21 0.10 24.01 21.12
C GLN A 21 -0.60 23.59 19.83
N LEU A 22 -1.16 24.56 19.09
CA LEU A 22 -1.70 24.33 17.76
C LEU A 22 -0.64 23.84 16.78
N ARG A 23 0.54 24.49 16.75
CA ARG A 23 1.65 24.10 15.86
C ARG A 23 2.11 22.66 16.11
N TYR A 24 2.23 22.27 17.38
CA TYR A 24 2.59 20.89 17.75
C TYR A 24 1.53 19.90 17.27
N SER A 25 0.25 20.21 17.49
CA SER A 25 -0.86 19.36 17.08
C SER A 25 -0.93 19.18 15.55
N VAL A 26 -0.73 20.25 14.78
CA VAL A 26 -0.69 20.19 13.31
C VAL A 26 0.45 19.29 12.84
N HIS A 27 1.63 19.40 13.46
CA HIS A 27 2.77 18.55 13.14
C HIS A 27 2.52 17.07 13.47
N GLU A 28 1.92 16.77 14.61
CA GLU A 28 1.55 15.41 15.00
C GLU A 28 0.53 14.80 14.02
N ASN A 29 -0.47 15.58 13.60
CA ASN A 29 -1.47 15.15 12.62
C ASN A 29 -0.84 14.89 11.25
N PHE A 30 0.09 15.75 10.81
CA PHE A 30 0.83 15.54 9.56
C PHE A 30 1.57 14.19 9.57
N ASN A 31 2.27 13.87 10.65
CA ASN A 31 2.98 12.59 10.78
C ASN A 31 2.02 11.39 10.78
N LYS A 32 0.84 11.52 11.40
CA LYS A 32 -0.21 10.47 11.36
C LYS A 32 -0.74 10.26 9.95
N VAL A 33 -1.00 11.34 9.21
CA VAL A 33 -1.47 11.28 7.81
C VAL A 33 -0.43 10.61 6.92
N GLN A 34 0.84 11.01 7.03
CA GLN A 34 1.93 10.40 6.25
C GLN A 34 2.01 8.88 6.50
N LYS A 35 1.92 8.45 7.77
CA LYS A 35 1.91 7.03 8.11
C LYS A 35 0.70 6.29 7.50
N LEU A 36 -0.48 6.91 7.51
CA LEU A 36 -1.67 6.33 6.89
C LEU A 36 -1.53 6.21 5.37
N GLU A 37 -0.93 7.20 4.70
CA GLU A 37 -0.64 7.14 3.26
C GLU A 37 0.27 5.96 2.90
N GLU A 38 1.32 5.71 3.69
CA GLU A 38 2.19 4.55 3.52
C GLU A 38 1.43 3.23 3.64
N GLN A 39 0.55 3.12 4.65
CA GLN A 39 -0.27 1.92 4.86
C GLN A 39 -1.31 1.72 3.75
N VAL A 40 -1.91 2.80 3.23
CA VAL A 40 -2.82 2.75 2.07
C VAL A 40 -2.08 2.21 0.85
N ALA A 41 -0.89 2.75 0.56
CA ALA A 41 -0.08 2.30 -0.57
C ALA A 41 0.29 0.81 -0.48
N GLU A 42 0.53 0.29 0.73
CA GLU A 42 0.77 -1.14 0.95
C GLU A 42 -0.45 -1.99 0.58
N VAL A 43 -1.64 -1.61 1.04
CA VAL A 43 -2.90 -2.29 0.73
C VAL A 43 -3.21 -2.25 -0.76
N GLU A 44 -3.03 -1.09 -1.41
CA GLU A 44 -3.24 -0.92 -2.86
C GLU A 44 -2.31 -1.81 -3.67
N LYS A 45 -1.03 -1.89 -3.28
CA LYS A 45 -0.04 -2.74 -3.93
C LYS A 45 -0.41 -4.22 -3.83
N PHE A 46 -0.90 -4.66 -2.66
CA PHE A 46 -1.38 -6.02 -2.46
C PHE A 46 -2.52 -6.37 -3.43
N TYR A 47 -3.61 -5.59 -3.45
CA TYR A 47 -4.76 -5.87 -4.32
C TYR A 47 -4.43 -5.71 -5.81
N SER A 48 -3.55 -4.78 -6.18
CA SER A 48 -3.06 -4.66 -7.55
C SER A 48 -2.31 -5.91 -8.01
N SER A 49 -1.52 -6.53 -7.11
CA SER A 49 -0.80 -7.76 -7.41
C SER A 49 -1.74 -8.95 -7.64
N ILE A 50 -2.82 -9.07 -6.84
CA ILE A 50 -3.84 -10.12 -6.99
C ILE A 50 -4.58 -9.93 -8.32
N ASN A 51 -5.03 -8.71 -8.63
CA ASN A 51 -5.72 -8.44 -9.89
C ASN A 51 -4.85 -8.77 -11.11
N ALA A 52 -3.54 -8.48 -11.05
CA ALA A 52 -2.61 -8.87 -12.11
C ALA A 52 -2.50 -10.39 -12.27
N GLN A 53 -2.44 -11.14 -11.16
CA GLN A 53 -2.42 -12.61 -11.18
C GLN A 53 -3.70 -13.19 -11.79
N VAL A 54 -4.87 -12.66 -11.42
CA VAL A 54 -6.17 -13.09 -11.95
C VAL A 54 -6.31 -12.81 -13.45
N ASN A 55 -5.83 -11.65 -13.91
CA ASN A 55 -5.88 -11.28 -15.32
C ASN A 55 -4.92 -12.13 -16.17
N ASN A 56 -3.73 -12.45 -15.66
CA ASN A 56 -2.79 -13.35 -16.34
C ASN A 56 -3.28 -14.81 -16.39
N ALA A 57 -4.05 -15.27 -15.39
CA ALA A 57 -4.62 -16.61 -15.37
C ALA A 57 -5.77 -16.79 -16.40
N LYS A 58 -6.40 -15.70 -16.86
CA LYS A 58 -7.43 -15.74 -17.91
C LYS A 58 -6.86 -15.90 -19.32
N ASP A 59 -5.59 -15.56 -19.54
CA ASP A 59 -4.94 -15.59 -20.87
C ASP A 59 -4.08 -16.85 -21.09
N LYS A 60 -3.73 -17.58 -20.02
CA LYS A 60 -3.03 -18.87 -20.11
C LYS A 60 -3.84 -19.97 -19.47
N GLY A 61 -4.52 -20.74 -20.32
CA GLY A 61 -5.16 -21.98 -19.91
C GLY A 61 -4.20 -22.87 -19.14
N ARG A 62 -4.56 -23.19 -17.88
CA ARG A 62 -4.10 -24.33 -17.07
C ARG A 62 -2.61 -24.69 -17.23
N GLU A 63 -1.70 -23.87 -16.71
CA GLU A 63 -0.38 -24.36 -16.33
C GLU A 63 -0.01 -24.01 -14.89
N LYS A 64 0.56 -25.02 -14.24
CA LYS A 64 0.76 -25.18 -12.80
C LYS A 64 1.72 -24.13 -12.24
N LEU A 65 1.29 -23.38 -11.23
CA LEU A 65 2.20 -22.71 -10.32
C LEU A 65 2.79 -23.74 -9.34
N VAL A 66 3.99 -24.20 -9.67
CA VAL A 66 4.90 -24.83 -8.72
C VAL A 66 5.67 -23.70 -8.04
N ILE A 67 5.23 -23.30 -6.84
CA ILE A 67 6.06 -22.54 -5.91
C ILE A 67 6.30 -23.45 -4.71
N GLY A 68 7.57 -23.79 -4.51
CA GLY A 68 8.02 -24.74 -3.51
C GLY A 68 7.78 -24.23 -2.10
N SER A 69 6.81 -24.85 -1.42
CA SER A 69 6.75 -24.85 0.03
C SER A 69 7.61 -25.99 0.57
N LYS A 70 8.52 -25.67 1.48
CA LYS A 70 9.31 -26.64 2.25
C LYS A 70 8.36 -27.69 2.84
N ARG A 71 8.60 -28.95 2.48
CA ARG A 71 7.80 -30.10 2.89
C ARG A 71 7.86 -30.31 4.40
N SER A 72 6.69 -30.48 5.01
CA SER A 72 6.58 -31.20 6.28
C SER A 72 6.88 -32.69 6.02
N GLN A 73 7.94 -33.19 6.65
CA GLN A 73 8.48 -34.54 6.45
C GLN A 73 7.57 -35.67 6.97
N GLN A 74 6.45 -35.37 7.62
CA GLN A 74 5.62 -36.37 8.29
C GLN A 74 4.70 -37.19 7.36
N GLY A 75 4.38 -36.70 6.15
CA GLY A 75 3.54 -37.41 5.19
C GLY A 75 4.26 -38.45 4.30
N ALA A 76 5.59 -38.36 4.19
CA ALA A 76 6.40 -39.25 3.33
C ALA A 76 6.58 -40.66 3.93
N SER A 77 6.60 -40.75 5.26
CA SER A 77 6.94 -41.97 6.02
C SER A 77 6.04 -43.18 5.74
N ARG A 78 4.74 -42.98 5.40
CA ARG A 78 3.82 -44.09 5.11
C ARG A 78 3.80 -44.53 3.64
N LYS A 79 4.18 -43.64 2.71
CA LYS A 79 4.16 -43.89 1.25
C LYS A 79 5.45 -44.59 0.77
N GLU A 80 6.57 -44.36 1.46
CA GLU A 80 7.86 -45.01 1.19
C GLU A 80 7.85 -46.51 1.51
N SER A 81 7.03 -46.97 2.47
CA SER A 81 7.12 -48.35 2.98
C SER A 81 6.81 -49.44 1.94
N LYS A 82 5.83 -49.24 1.05
CA LYS A 82 5.48 -50.27 0.04
C LYS A 82 6.43 -50.30 -1.15
N SER A 83 6.95 -49.14 -1.58
CA SER A 83 8.00 -49.11 -2.60
C SER A 83 9.31 -49.68 -2.05
N SER A 84 9.61 -49.43 -0.78
CA SER A 84 10.70 -50.08 -0.06
C SER A 84 10.53 -51.60 -0.06
N ASN A 85 9.31 -52.11 0.14
CA ASN A 85 9.05 -53.55 0.12
C ASN A 85 9.27 -54.17 -1.27
N ILE A 86 8.77 -53.56 -2.36
CA ILE A 86 9.00 -54.07 -3.71
C ILE A 86 10.50 -54.12 -4.01
N MET A 87 11.23 -53.06 -3.68
CA MET A 87 12.68 -53.02 -3.86
C MET A 87 13.38 -54.11 -3.05
N GLN A 88 13.02 -54.26 -1.78
CA GLN A 88 13.58 -55.28 -0.90
C GLN A 88 13.35 -56.69 -1.47
N GLU A 89 12.15 -56.99 -1.95
CA GLU A 89 11.85 -58.27 -2.60
C GLU A 89 12.67 -58.52 -3.89
N ILE A 90 13.04 -57.47 -4.61
CA ILE A 90 13.94 -57.59 -5.77
C ILE A 90 15.38 -57.78 -5.32
N ALA A 91 15.84 -57.04 -4.31
CA ALA A 91 17.19 -57.15 -3.75
C ALA A 91 17.44 -58.50 -3.03
N GLU A 92 16.41 -59.15 -2.50
CA GLU A 92 16.50 -60.48 -1.88
C GLU A 92 16.44 -61.63 -2.91
N HIS A 93 16.24 -61.31 -4.20
CA HIS A 93 16.21 -62.33 -5.23
C HIS A 93 17.58 -62.99 -5.41
N LYS A 94 17.61 -64.31 -5.69
CA LYS A 94 18.85 -65.08 -5.91
C LYS A 94 19.77 -64.54 -7.03
N TRP A 95 19.23 -63.73 -7.94
CA TRP A 95 19.97 -63.10 -9.04
C TRP A 95 20.33 -61.64 -8.77
N ALA A 96 20.02 -61.12 -7.58
CA ALA A 96 20.22 -59.71 -7.25
C ALA A 96 21.66 -59.38 -6.86
N TRP A 97 22.46 -60.38 -6.49
CA TRP A 97 23.80 -60.22 -5.93
C TRP A 97 24.74 -59.27 -6.73
N PRO A 98 24.73 -59.21 -8.08
CA PRO A 98 25.60 -58.29 -8.82
C PRO A 98 25.19 -56.82 -8.70
N PHE A 99 23.96 -56.56 -8.23
CA PHE A 99 23.32 -55.25 -8.23
C PHE A 99 23.22 -54.66 -6.83
N LEU A 100 23.68 -55.39 -5.81
CA LEU A 100 23.52 -54.99 -4.40
C LEU A 100 24.43 -53.83 -4.01
N GLU A 101 25.65 -53.81 -4.56
CA GLU A 101 26.68 -52.82 -4.28
C GLU A 101 27.16 -52.19 -5.60
N PRO A 102 27.85 -51.02 -5.56
CA PRO A 102 28.46 -50.43 -6.74
C PRO A 102 29.36 -51.43 -7.48
N VAL A 103 29.39 -51.34 -8.81
CA VAL A 103 30.25 -52.20 -9.64
C VAL A 103 31.72 -51.94 -9.29
N ASP A 104 32.42 -53.01 -8.89
CA ASP A 104 33.86 -52.98 -8.57
C ASP A 104 34.69 -53.01 -9.86
N VAL A 105 34.79 -51.86 -10.52
CA VAL A 105 35.47 -51.71 -11.82
C VAL A 105 36.96 -52.05 -11.74
N GLU A 106 37.61 -51.76 -10.61
CA GLU A 106 39.03 -52.06 -10.41
C GLU A 106 39.25 -53.56 -10.19
N GLY A 107 38.48 -54.17 -9.28
CA GLY A 107 38.59 -55.59 -8.96
C GLY A 107 38.21 -56.51 -10.13
N LEU A 108 37.34 -56.03 -11.03
CA LEU A 108 36.90 -56.75 -12.23
C LEU A 108 37.69 -56.39 -13.49
N GLY A 109 38.60 -55.40 -13.44
CA GLY A 109 39.39 -54.96 -14.61
C GLY A 109 38.56 -54.31 -15.72
N LEU A 110 37.48 -53.60 -15.37
CA LEU A 110 36.52 -52.99 -16.29
C LEU A 110 36.89 -51.52 -16.57
N TYR A 111 37.96 -51.31 -17.33
CA TYR A 111 38.55 -49.97 -17.55
C TYR A 111 37.65 -49.01 -18.34
N ASP A 112 36.74 -49.53 -19.15
CA ASP A 112 35.80 -48.80 -20.01
C ASP A 112 34.42 -48.58 -19.36
N TYR A 113 34.18 -49.12 -18.16
CA TYR A 113 32.85 -49.08 -17.54
C TYR A 113 32.30 -47.66 -17.35
N HIS A 114 33.15 -46.74 -16.88
CA HIS A 114 32.74 -45.34 -16.69
C HIS A 114 32.74 -44.51 -17.97
N GLU A 115 33.28 -45.03 -19.08
CA GLU A 115 33.14 -44.44 -20.40
C GLU A 115 31.78 -44.81 -21.03
N ILE A 116 31.30 -46.02 -20.74
CA ILE A 116 30.04 -46.56 -21.27
C ILE A 116 28.84 -46.21 -20.38
N ILE A 117 29.01 -46.24 -19.04
CA ILE A 117 27.94 -46.03 -18.06
C ILE A 117 28.09 -44.66 -17.38
N GLU A 118 27.28 -43.71 -17.83
CA GLU A 118 27.28 -42.32 -17.36
C GLU A 118 26.85 -42.17 -15.89
N GLN A 119 25.88 -42.97 -15.45
CA GLN A 119 25.28 -42.86 -14.11
C GLN A 119 25.24 -44.23 -13.42
N PRO A 120 26.32 -44.68 -12.78
CA PRO A 120 26.32 -45.90 -11.98
C PRO A 120 25.25 -45.87 -10.89
N MET A 121 24.60 -47.01 -10.65
CA MET A 121 23.55 -47.15 -9.63
C MET A 121 23.50 -48.59 -9.13
N ASP A 122 23.11 -48.75 -7.86
CA ASP A 122 23.03 -50.03 -7.15
C ASP A 122 22.04 -49.94 -5.97
N PHE A 123 21.65 -51.08 -5.41
CA PHE A 123 20.65 -51.11 -4.33
C PHE A 123 21.15 -50.48 -3.01
N SER A 124 22.44 -50.53 -2.68
CA SER A 124 22.98 -49.90 -1.47
C SER A 124 22.95 -48.37 -1.58
N THR A 125 23.23 -47.82 -2.77
CA THR A 125 23.08 -46.40 -3.08
C THR A 125 21.64 -45.94 -3.01
N ILE A 126 20.69 -46.68 -3.60
CA ILE A 126 19.26 -46.36 -3.47
C ILE A 126 18.84 -46.38 -2.00
N LYS A 127 19.26 -47.39 -1.23
CA LYS A 127 18.96 -47.51 0.22
C LYS A 127 19.52 -46.34 1.03
N ARG A 128 20.72 -45.85 0.67
CA ARG A 128 21.33 -44.66 1.28
C ARG A 128 20.51 -43.41 0.95
N LYS A 129 20.12 -43.21 -0.31
CA LYS A 129 19.27 -42.08 -0.75
C LYS A 129 17.90 -42.08 -0.07
N MET A 130 17.28 -43.25 0.15
CA MET A 130 16.03 -43.35 0.89
C MET A 130 16.16 -42.95 2.37
N LYS A 131 17.33 -43.20 2.98
CA LYS A 131 17.59 -42.90 4.40
C LYS A 131 18.11 -41.48 4.63
N ALA A 132 18.38 -40.71 3.58
CA ALA A 132 18.92 -39.38 3.68
C ALA A 132 17.92 -38.43 4.38
N LYS A 133 18.38 -37.76 5.45
CA LYS A 133 17.55 -36.85 6.27
C LYS A 133 17.79 -35.37 5.99
N ASP A 134 18.86 -35.07 5.26
CA ASP A 134 19.33 -33.72 4.90
C ASP A 134 18.57 -33.10 3.72
N GLY A 135 17.58 -33.81 3.16
CA GLY A 135 16.80 -33.37 2.00
C GLY A 135 17.44 -33.73 0.65
N SER A 136 18.58 -34.43 0.63
CA SER A 136 19.17 -34.99 -0.60
C SER A 136 18.51 -36.29 -1.08
N GLY A 137 17.61 -36.86 -0.25
CA GLY A 137 16.89 -38.08 -0.56
C GLY A 137 15.80 -37.92 -1.64
N TYR A 138 15.12 -39.02 -1.93
CA TYR A 138 14.09 -39.05 -2.96
C TYR A 138 12.90 -38.14 -2.63
N LYS A 139 12.43 -37.39 -3.62
CA LYS A 139 11.27 -36.51 -3.46
C LYS A 139 9.97 -37.29 -3.64
N ASN A 140 9.97 -38.36 -4.40
CA ASN A 140 8.78 -39.16 -4.62
C ASN A 140 9.18 -40.59 -5.02
N VAL A 141 8.18 -41.46 -4.98
CA VAL A 141 8.36 -42.88 -5.28
C VAL A 141 8.75 -43.16 -6.73
N ARG A 142 8.47 -42.23 -7.67
CA ARG A 142 8.86 -42.40 -9.08
C ARG A 142 10.35 -42.21 -9.29
N GLU A 143 11.01 -41.39 -8.47
CA GLU A 143 12.47 -41.28 -8.52
C GLU A 143 13.14 -42.60 -8.09
N ILE A 144 12.61 -43.27 -7.06
CA ILE A 144 13.05 -44.63 -6.69
C ILE A 144 12.85 -45.59 -7.86
N TYR A 145 11.70 -45.54 -8.53
CA TYR A 145 11.41 -46.35 -9.71
C TYR A 145 12.42 -46.11 -10.84
N CYS A 146 12.77 -44.85 -11.12
CA CYS A 146 13.77 -44.51 -12.12
C CYS A 146 15.14 -45.13 -11.79
N ASP A 147 15.59 -45.01 -10.54
CA ASP A 147 16.92 -45.50 -10.14
C ASP A 147 16.98 -47.03 -10.12
N VAL A 148 15.91 -47.73 -9.71
CA VAL A 148 15.88 -49.20 -9.81
C VAL A 148 15.96 -49.66 -11.27
N ARG A 149 15.31 -48.96 -12.21
CA ARG A 149 15.44 -49.28 -13.64
C ARG A 149 16.84 -48.96 -14.16
N LEU A 150 17.46 -47.91 -13.65
CA LEU A 150 18.80 -47.49 -14.05
C LEU A 150 19.83 -48.59 -13.74
N ILE A 151 19.74 -49.24 -12.58
CA ILE A 151 20.57 -50.42 -12.23
C ILE A 151 20.56 -51.45 -13.36
N PHE A 152 19.37 -51.90 -13.75
CA PHE A 152 19.23 -52.97 -14.74
C PHE A 152 19.55 -52.50 -16.16
N ARG A 153 19.23 -51.25 -16.49
CA ARG A 153 19.59 -50.66 -17.79
C ARG A 153 21.09 -50.57 -17.95
N ASN A 154 21.81 -50.09 -16.95
CA ASN A 154 23.27 -50.02 -16.98
C ASN A 154 23.88 -51.41 -17.20
N ALA A 155 23.38 -52.41 -16.47
CA ALA A 155 23.83 -53.79 -16.64
C ALA A 155 23.58 -54.31 -18.06
N MET A 156 22.40 -54.07 -18.64
CA MET A 156 22.08 -54.49 -20.01
C MET A 156 22.82 -53.68 -21.09
N THR A 157 23.17 -52.42 -20.81
CA THR A 157 23.96 -51.58 -21.72
C THR A 157 25.42 -52.03 -21.76
N TYR A 158 26.00 -52.34 -20.60
CA TYR A 158 27.40 -52.72 -20.51
C TYR A 158 27.67 -54.17 -20.95
N ASN A 159 26.74 -55.09 -20.68
CA ASN A 159 26.93 -56.52 -20.91
C ASN A 159 26.17 -56.99 -22.15
N ASP A 160 26.80 -57.84 -22.97
CA ASP A 160 26.18 -58.52 -24.11
C ASP A 160 24.90 -59.28 -23.72
N GLU A 161 23.92 -59.37 -24.63
CA GLU A 161 22.62 -60.01 -24.36
C GLU A 161 22.69 -61.48 -23.92
N LYS A 162 23.77 -62.17 -24.28
CA LYS A 162 24.03 -63.57 -23.91
C LYS A 162 24.75 -63.71 -22.57
N HIS A 163 25.28 -62.62 -22.02
CA HIS A 163 25.99 -62.62 -20.75
C HIS A 163 25.02 -62.83 -19.59
N ASP A 164 25.44 -63.61 -18.59
CA ASP A 164 24.58 -63.96 -17.46
C ASP A 164 24.06 -62.72 -16.71
N ILE A 165 24.89 -61.69 -16.54
CA ILE A 165 24.49 -60.43 -15.89
C ILE A 165 23.38 -59.71 -16.66
N HIS A 166 23.44 -59.73 -18.00
CA HIS A 166 22.39 -59.14 -18.84
C HIS A 166 21.06 -59.90 -18.66
N ILE A 167 21.11 -61.24 -18.71
CA ILE A 167 19.94 -62.11 -18.53
C ILE A 167 19.32 -61.92 -17.14
N MET A 168 20.16 -61.84 -16.10
CA MET A 168 19.73 -61.56 -14.72
C MET A 168 19.06 -60.19 -14.61
N ALA A 169 19.67 -59.15 -15.16
CA ALA A 169 19.14 -57.78 -15.14
C ALA A 169 17.78 -57.69 -15.84
N LYS A 170 17.66 -58.28 -17.03
CA LYS A 170 16.40 -58.32 -17.79
C LYS A 170 15.28 -58.99 -17.00
N SER A 171 15.55 -60.17 -16.42
CA SER A 171 14.58 -60.92 -15.62
C SER A 171 14.13 -60.16 -14.36
N LEU A 172 15.07 -59.54 -13.64
CA LEU A 172 14.75 -58.74 -12.46
C LEU A 172 13.98 -57.47 -12.80
N LEU A 173 14.32 -56.80 -13.91
CA LEU A 173 13.58 -55.64 -14.40
C LEU A 173 12.13 -56.01 -14.74
N GLU A 174 11.90 -57.10 -15.46
CA GLU A 174 10.54 -57.57 -15.78
C GLU A 174 9.72 -57.86 -14.50
N LYS A 175 10.34 -58.52 -13.51
CA LYS A 175 9.70 -58.78 -12.21
C LYS A 175 9.38 -57.49 -11.46
N PHE A 176 10.30 -56.51 -11.49
CA PHE A 176 10.12 -55.20 -10.88
C PHE A 176 8.97 -54.42 -11.54
N GLU A 177 8.95 -54.33 -12.88
CA GLU A 177 7.92 -53.63 -13.64
C GLU A 177 6.52 -54.21 -13.38
N LYS A 178 6.40 -55.55 -13.34
CA LYS A 178 5.14 -56.22 -13.00
C LYS A 178 4.62 -55.82 -11.62
N LYS A 179 5.51 -55.75 -10.63
CA LYS A 179 5.15 -55.31 -9.26
C LYS A 179 4.84 -53.81 -9.22
N TRP A 180 5.57 -53.00 -9.96
CA TRP A 180 5.33 -51.56 -10.06
C TRP A 180 3.96 -51.25 -10.63
N LEU A 181 3.53 -51.96 -11.68
CA LEU A 181 2.19 -51.79 -12.26
C LEU A 181 1.07 -52.06 -11.24
N GLN A 182 1.27 -52.99 -10.31
CA GLN A 182 0.31 -53.24 -9.22
C GLN A 182 0.28 -52.10 -8.18
N LEU A 183 1.39 -51.37 -8.03
CA LEU A 183 1.50 -50.23 -7.11
C LEU A 183 1.00 -48.92 -7.75
N LEU A 184 1.10 -48.79 -9.08
CA LEU A 184 0.84 -47.55 -9.83
C LEU A 184 -0.51 -46.89 -9.52
N PRO A 185 -1.66 -47.60 -9.44
CA PRO A 185 -2.93 -46.98 -9.10
C PRO A 185 -2.90 -46.25 -7.75
N ARG A 186 -2.21 -46.82 -6.75
CA ARG A 186 -2.08 -46.21 -5.42
C ARG A 186 -1.16 -44.99 -5.46
N VAL A 187 -0.09 -45.03 -6.25
CA VAL A 187 0.81 -43.88 -6.44
C VAL A 187 0.03 -42.70 -7.04
N VAL A 188 -0.73 -42.95 -8.10
CA VAL A 188 -1.52 -41.90 -8.78
C VAL A 188 -2.58 -41.32 -7.85
N LEU A 189 -3.28 -42.15 -7.08
CA LEU A 189 -4.26 -41.66 -6.09
C LEU A 189 -3.58 -40.80 -5.03
N ALA A 190 -2.46 -41.27 -4.47
CA ALA A 190 -1.71 -40.56 -3.44
C ALA A 190 -1.11 -39.23 -3.93
N GLU A 191 -0.71 -39.14 -5.21
CA GLU A 191 -0.25 -37.91 -5.87
C GLU A 191 -1.40 -36.93 -6.07
N LYS A 192 -2.58 -37.43 -6.48
CA LYS A 192 -3.78 -36.61 -6.64
C LYS A 192 -4.28 -36.04 -5.31
N GLU A 193 -4.28 -36.85 -4.25
CA GLU A 193 -4.63 -36.39 -2.89
C GLU A 193 -3.64 -35.34 -2.40
N GLN A 194 -2.34 -35.57 -2.60
CA GLN A 194 -1.32 -34.59 -2.23
C GLN A 194 -1.48 -33.28 -3.00
N SER A 195 -1.75 -33.33 -4.31
CA SER A 195 -1.98 -32.13 -5.12
C SER A 195 -3.23 -31.36 -4.66
N LYS A 196 -4.28 -32.06 -4.22
CA LYS A 196 -5.48 -31.42 -3.64
C LYS A 196 -5.17 -30.76 -2.30
N GLU A 197 -4.42 -31.43 -1.44
CA GLU A 197 -4.01 -30.89 -0.15
C GLU A 197 -3.13 -29.65 -0.32
N GLU A 198 -2.14 -29.71 -1.21
CA GLU A 198 -1.28 -28.57 -1.55
C GLU A 198 -2.09 -27.39 -2.09
N ALA A 199 -3.07 -27.64 -2.96
CA ALA A 199 -3.97 -26.60 -3.45
C ALA A 199 -4.86 -26.01 -2.35
N HIS A 200 -5.35 -26.85 -1.42
CA HIS A 200 -6.15 -26.40 -0.28
C HIS A 200 -5.31 -25.52 0.66
N VAL A 201 -4.09 -25.94 1.01
CA VAL A 201 -3.16 -25.15 1.84
C VAL A 201 -2.82 -23.82 1.17
N GLN A 202 -2.60 -23.80 -0.15
CA GLN A 202 -2.37 -22.55 -0.89
C GLN A 202 -3.57 -21.63 -0.83
N LEU A 203 -4.78 -22.15 -1.05
CA LEU A 203 -6.02 -21.36 -0.98
C LEU A 203 -6.25 -20.79 0.42
N GLU A 204 -6.06 -21.58 1.47
CA GLU A 204 -6.20 -21.11 2.85
C GLU A 204 -5.13 -20.07 3.21
N THR A 205 -3.91 -20.23 2.72
CA THR A 205 -2.85 -19.22 2.88
C THR A 205 -3.23 -17.91 2.20
N GLN A 206 -3.75 -17.97 0.98
CA GLN A 206 -4.22 -16.78 0.25
C GLN A 206 -5.37 -16.10 0.99
N ARG A 207 -6.36 -16.87 1.47
CA ARG A 207 -7.48 -16.33 2.26
C ARG A 207 -7.02 -15.67 3.55
N ALA A 208 -6.04 -16.24 4.24
CA ALA A 208 -5.48 -15.65 5.44
C ALA A 208 -4.75 -14.33 5.17
N GLN A 209 -4.03 -14.24 4.03
CA GLN A 209 -3.41 -12.99 3.58
C GLN A 209 -4.49 -11.94 3.24
N GLU A 210 -5.50 -12.31 2.46
CA GLU A 210 -6.61 -11.41 2.12
C GLU A 210 -7.34 -10.90 3.37
N ALA A 211 -7.59 -11.77 4.36
CA ALA A 211 -8.19 -11.37 5.63
C ALA A 211 -7.32 -10.37 6.41
N THR A 212 -6.00 -10.57 6.42
CA THR A 212 -5.04 -9.62 7.03
C THR A 212 -5.14 -8.25 6.39
N TYR A 213 -5.06 -8.18 5.05
CA TYR A 213 -5.14 -6.90 4.33
C TYR A 213 -6.53 -6.26 4.41
N ALA A 214 -7.61 -7.04 4.47
CA ALA A 214 -8.95 -6.52 4.69
C ALA A 214 -9.10 -5.90 6.09
N ASN A 215 -8.49 -6.50 7.12
CA ASN A 215 -8.47 -5.92 8.45
C ASN A 215 -7.62 -4.64 8.50
N MET A 216 -6.43 -4.64 7.88
CA MET A 216 -5.61 -3.43 7.73
C MET A 216 -6.39 -2.29 7.06
N ALA A 217 -7.12 -2.57 5.98
CA ALA A 217 -7.93 -1.57 5.28
C ALA A 217 -9.03 -0.97 6.18
N LYS A 218 -9.67 -1.81 7.02
CA LYS A 218 -10.66 -1.35 8.01
C LYS A 218 -10.02 -0.46 9.08
N ASP A 219 -8.87 -0.88 9.61
CA ASP A 219 -8.14 -0.14 10.64
C ASP A 219 -7.67 1.23 10.13
N ILE A 220 -7.14 1.27 8.90
CA ILE A 220 -6.79 2.50 8.19
C ILE A 220 -8.03 3.39 8.07
N SER A 221 -9.15 2.85 7.59
CA SER A 221 -10.39 3.60 7.42
C SER A 221 -10.87 4.21 8.75
N LEU A 222 -10.84 3.44 9.84
CA LEU A 222 -11.20 3.93 11.18
C LEU A 222 -10.23 5.00 11.68
N SER A 223 -8.92 4.82 11.46
CA SER A 223 -7.90 5.79 11.84
C SER A 223 -8.05 7.10 11.07
N MET A 224 -8.31 7.04 9.76
CA MET A 224 -8.60 8.23 8.93
C MET A 224 -9.80 9.02 9.48
N VAL A 225 -10.91 8.34 9.79
CA VAL A 225 -12.09 9.00 10.38
C VAL A 225 -11.75 9.67 11.70
N THR A 226 -10.93 9.02 12.53
CA THR A 226 -10.52 9.57 13.83
C THR A 226 -9.63 10.81 13.68
N VAL A 227 -8.66 10.77 12.75
CA VAL A 227 -7.79 11.93 12.45
C VAL A 227 -8.62 13.09 11.91
N LEU A 228 -9.55 12.84 10.98
CA LEU A 228 -10.43 13.87 10.43
C LEU A 228 -11.33 14.50 11.51
N ALA A 229 -11.91 13.69 12.41
CA ALA A 229 -12.73 14.19 13.50
C ALA A 229 -11.92 15.07 14.47
N TYR A 230 -10.69 14.66 14.78
CA TYR A 230 -9.79 15.45 15.63
C TYR A 230 -9.37 16.77 14.97
N MET A 231 -9.03 16.74 13.68
CA MET A 231 -8.72 17.95 12.92
C MET A 231 -9.91 18.90 12.83
N LEU A 232 -11.13 18.38 12.63
CA LEU A 232 -12.35 19.19 12.60
C LEU A 232 -12.56 19.89 13.95
N PHE A 233 -12.39 19.17 15.05
CA PHE A 233 -12.50 19.73 16.41
C PHE A 233 -11.48 20.86 16.63
N GLN A 234 -10.24 20.69 16.19
CA GLN A 234 -9.21 21.74 16.28
C GLN A 234 -9.52 22.96 15.41
N LEU A 235 -10.06 22.76 14.20
CA LEU A 235 -10.46 23.86 13.33
C LEU A 235 -11.60 24.69 13.95
N CYS A 236 -12.56 24.04 14.61
CA CYS A 236 -13.61 24.75 15.35
C CYS A 236 -13.04 25.62 16.48
N ASP A 237 -12.03 25.12 17.18
CA ASP A 237 -11.37 25.87 18.27
C ASP A 237 -10.64 27.11 17.71
N VAL A 238 -9.87 26.94 16.65
CA VAL A 238 -9.20 28.06 15.95
C VAL A 238 -10.20 29.09 15.43
N GLU A 239 -11.31 28.64 14.85
CA GLU A 239 -12.38 29.53 14.39
C GLU A 239 -12.97 30.35 15.54
N MET A 240 -13.19 29.73 16.70
CA MET A 240 -13.65 30.40 17.91
C MET A 240 -12.62 31.44 18.40
N HIS A 241 -11.34 31.08 18.46
CA HIS A 241 -10.28 32.02 18.84
C HIS A 241 -10.17 33.21 17.89
N LEU A 242 -10.27 32.99 16.57
CA LEU A 242 -10.28 34.05 15.57
C LEU A 242 -11.48 34.99 15.72
N LYS A 243 -12.66 34.42 16.03
CA LYS A 243 -13.86 35.21 16.31
C LYS A 243 -13.68 36.09 17.55
N ASN A 244 -13.15 35.53 18.64
CA ASN A 244 -12.87 36.28 19.86
C ASN A 244 -11.85 37.39 19.63
N LEU A 245 -10.77 37.11 18.87
CA LEU A 245 -9.77 38.12 18.52
C LEU A 245 -10.37 39.24 17.66
N LYS A 246 -11.22 38.89 16.69
CA LYS A 246 -11.97 39.85 15.88
C LYS A 246 -12.81 40.77 16.77
N GLU A 247 -13.57 40.20 17.71
CA GLU A 247 -14.39 40.96 18.67
C GLU A 247 -13.53 41.88 19.55
N MET A 248 -12.41 41.38 20.10
CA MET A 248 -11.49 42.19 20.90
C MET A 248 -10.89 43.37 20.11
N VAL A 249 -10.48 43.14 18.86
CA VAL A 249 -9.95 44.21 18.00
C VAL A 249 -11.04 45.24 17.70
N ILE A 250 -12.26 44.78 17.42
CA ILE A 250 -13.44 45.63 17.21
C ILE A 250 -13.72 46.51 18.43
N GLU A 251 -13.69 45.95 19.64
CA GLU A 251 -13.90 46.71 20.89
C GLU A 251 -12.82 47.77 21.13
N LYS A 252 -11.60 47.54 20.66
CA LYS A 252 -10.49 48.51 20.75
C LYS A 252 -10.52 49.57 19.65
N CYS A 253 -11.35 49.42 18.62
CA CYS A 253 -11.50 50.45 17.59
C CYS A 253 -12.07 51.74 18.19
N ARG A 254 -11.47 52.89 17.84
CA ARG A 254 -11.94 54.20 18.28
C ARG A 254 -13.34 54.46 17.73
N LYS A 255 -14.29 54.85 18.58
CA LYS A 255 -15.61 55.33 18.14
C LYS A 255 -15.48 56.54 17.21
N ILE A 256 -16.31 56.57 16.17
CA ILE A 256 -16.44 57.71 15.27
C ILE A 256 -17.28 58.80 15.93
N SER A 257 -16.79 60.03 15.90
CA SER A 257 -17.52 61.18 16.43
C SER A 257 -18.72 61.54 15.56
N VAL A 258 -19.72 62.21 16.13
CA VAL A 258 -20.92 62.68 15.41
C VAL A 258 -20.55 63.53 14.18
N ARG A 259 -19.51 64.38 14.32
CA ARG A 259 -19.02 65.21 13.22
C ARG A 259 -18.45 64.38 12.07
N GLU A 260 -17.68 63.34 12.38
CA GLU A 260 -17.12 62.44 11.37
C GLU A 260 -18.19 61.58 10.72
N ARG A 261 -19.24 61.16 11.44
CA ARG A 261 -20.43 60.52 10.85
C ARG A 261 -21.10 61.42 9.83
N LEU A 262 -21.31 62.69 10.17
CA LEU A 262 -21.95 63.64 9.25
C LEU A 262 -21.10 63.87 8.00
N GLU A 263 -19.78 63.96 8.14
CA GLU A 263 -18.87 64.08 6.99
C GLU A 263 -18.81 62.81 6.15
N LEU A 264 -18.92 61.63 6.77
CA LEU A 264 -19.03 60.36 6.05
C LEU A 264 -20.28 60.35 5.15
N VAL A 265 -21.45 60.70 5.68
CA VAL A 265 -22.71 60.77 4.90
C VAL A 265 -22.56 61.70 3.69
N LYS A 266 -21.97 62.89 3.88
CA LYS A 266 -21.72 63.83 2.77
C LYS A 266 -20.77 63.26 1.73
N SER A 267 -19.77 62.51 2.18
CA SER A 267 -18.74 61.92 1.32
C SER A 267 -19.28 60.81 0.42
N PHE A 268 -20.34 60.10 0.83
CA PHE A 268 -21.01 59.09 -0.02
C PHE A 268 -21.50 59.69 -1.34
N ASN A 269 -22.05 60.90 -1.33
CA ASN A 269 -22.54 61.58 -2.54
C ASN A 269 -21.42 61.96 -3.53
N ARG A 270 -20.16 61.89 -3.10
CA ARG A 270 -18.99 62.22 -3.92
C ARG A 270 -18.33 60.98 -4.54
N LEU A 271 -18.73 59.77 -4.14
CA LEU A 271 -18.16 58.53 -4.65
C LEU A 271 -18.66 58.23 -6.06
N ASN A 272 -17.78 57.68 -6.90
CA ASN A 272 -18.21 57.00 -8.12
C ASN A 272 -18.99 55.71 -7.82
N LEU A 273 -19.69 55.19 -8.83
CA LEU A 273 -20.58 54.03 -8.69
C LEU A 273 -19.87 52.76 -8.18
N ASP A 274 -18.65 52.50 -8.64
CA ASP A 274 -17.88 51.32 -8.23
C ASP A 274 -17.48 51.37 -6.75
N ASN A 275 -16.99 52.51 -6.28
CA ASN A 275 -16.64 52.69 -4.87
C ASN A 275 -17.88 52.78 -3.98
N LEU A 276 -19.00 53.30 -4.49
CA LEU A 276 -20.28 53.27 -3.77
C LEU A 276 -20.74 51.83 -3.54
N ASN A 277 -20.73 50.98 -4.56
CA ASN A 277 -21.11 49.57 -4.45
C ASN A 277 -20.21 48.82 -3.46
N LYS A 278 -18.89 49.04 -3.51
CA LYS A 278 -17.95 48.47 -2.54
C LYS A 278 -18.22 48.95 -1.11
N ALA A 279 -18.58 50.22 -0.92
CA ALA A 279 -18.96 50.75 0.38
C ALA A 279 -20.25 50.10 0.91
N LEU A 280 -21.27 49.92 0.07
CA LEU A 280 -22.51 49.23 0.43
C LEU A 280 -22.26 47.75 0.77
N GLN A 281 -21.32 47.10 0.08
CA GLN A 281 -20.95 45.72 0.36
C GLN A 281 -20.32 45.53 1.74
N ILE A 282 -19.55 46.52 2.25
CA ILE A 282 -19.02 46.50 3.62
C ILE A 282 -20.13 46.44 4.68
N ILE A 283 -21.32 46.97 4.35
CA ILE A 283 -22.49 46.96 5.23
C ILE A 283 -23.12 45.58 5.22
N CYS A 284 -23.36 45.01 4.03
CA CYS A 284 -23.86 43.63 3.87
C CYS A 284 -23.00 42.59 4.61
N GLU A 285 -21.68 42.78 4.67
CA GLU A 285 -20.77 41.87 5.37
C GLU A 285 -21.09 41.73 6.88
N ASN A 286 -21.68 42.74 7.50
CA ASN A 286 -22.00 42.73 8.94
C ASN A 286 -23.49 42.89 9.24
N ASP A 287 -24.31 43.19 8.22
CA ASP A 287 -25.76 43.24 8.28
C ASP A 287 -26.36 42.43 7.11
N PRO A 288 -26.67 41.14 7.34
CA PRO A 288 -27.22 40.27 6.31
C PRO A 288 -28.62 40.68 5.81
N THR A 289 -29.30 41.59 6.50
CA THR A 289 -30.64 42.06 6.14
C THR A 289 -30.62 43.24 5.18
N PHE A 290 -29.45 43.85 4.99
CA PHE A 290 -29.25 44.98 4.10
C PHE A 290 -29.23 44.54 2.63
N GLN A 291 -30.09 45.15 1.80
CA GLN A 291 -30.17 44.88 0.36
C GLN A 291 -29.50 46.00 -0.45
N PRO A 292 -28.28 45.78 -0.97
CA PRO A 292 -27.48 46.82 -1.60
C PRO A 292 -27.95 47.12 -3.04
N ASP A 293 -28.65 46.19 -3.68
CA ASP A 293 -29.11 46.28 -5.07
C ASP A 293 -30.51 46.90 -5.21
N ALA A 294 -31.09 47.36 -4.09
CA ALA A 294 -32.41 47.99 -4.11
C ALA A 294 -32.36 49.34 -4.89
N PRO A 295 -33.44 49.72 -5.60
CA PRO A 295 -33.50 51.00 -6.34
C PRO A 295 -33.32 52.24 -5.45
N GLU A 296 -33.68 52.12 -4.18
CA GLU A 296 -33.47 53.12 -3.15
C GLU A 296 -32.96 52.43 -1.89
N VAL A 297 -31.73 52.75 -1.50
CA VAL A 297 -31.05 52.14 -0.35
C VAL A 297 -31.07 53.14 0.80
N ASN A 298 -31.82 52.83 1.87
CA ASN A 298 -31.84 53.66 3.07
C ASN A 298 -30.67 53.26 3.98
N LEU A 299 -29.67 54.15 4.07
CA LEU A 299 -28.49 53.95 4.90
C LEU A 299 -28.68 54.64 6.27
N ASP A 300 -29.05 53.86 7.28
CA ASP A 300 -29.09 54.32 8.66
C ASP A 300 -27.77 53.99 9.37
N LEU A 301 -26.85 54.96 9.43
CA LEU A 301 -25.55 54.78 10.09
C LEU A 301 -25.67 54.61 11.62
N ASP A 302 -26.78 55.01 12.25
CA ASP A 302 -26.94 54.94 13.70
C ASP A 302 -27.36 53.55 14.18
N ASN A 303 -27.99 52.77 13.30
CA ASN A 303 -28.29 51.35 13.53
C ASN A 303 -27.16 50.39 13.14
N GLN A 304 -26.04 50.90 12.61
CA GLN A 304 -24.87 50.09 12.24
C GLN A 304 -23.85 50.00 13.39
N SER A 305 -23.10 48.89 13.45
CA SER A 305 -22.07 48.70 14.48
C SER A 305 -20.94 49.73 14.36
N ASP A 306 -20.33 50.11 15.48
CA ASP A 306 -19.21 51.07 15.51
C ASP A 306 -18.05 50.62 14.58
N TYR A 307 -17.83 49.31 14.44
CA TYR A 307 -16.86 48.74 13.51
C TYR A 307 -17.25 48.94 12.04
N THR A 308 -18.50 48.68 11.68
CA THR A 308 -19.00 48.89 10.31
C THR A 308 -18.84 50.36 9.92
N VAL A 309 -19.28 51.27 10.78
CA VAL A 309 -19.18 52.73 10.54
C VAL A 309 -17.70 53.15 10.44
N TRP A 310 -16.83 52.57 11.27
CA TRP A 310 -15.39 52.85 11.22
C TRP A 310 -14.73 52.36 9.92
N ARG A 311 -15.01 51.11 9.49
CA ARG A 311 -14.52 50.56 8.23
C ARG A 311 -15.00 51.37 7.03
N LEU A 312 -16.27 51.77 7.02
CA LEU A 312 -16.83 52.64 6.00
C LEU A 312 -16.07 53.96 5.91
N ASN A 313 -15.85 54.63 7.04
CA ASN A 313 -15.14 55.91 7.06
C ASN A 313 -13.71 55.82 6.51
N ILE A 314 -12.96 54.78 6.87
CA ILE A 314 -11.60 54.56 6.35
C ILE A 314 -11.64 54.28 4.85
N PHE A 315 -12.56 53.42 4.40
CA PHE A 315 -12.71 53.08 2.99
C PHE A 315 -13.09 54.31 2.15
N VAL A 316 -14.12 55.06 2.55
CA VAL A 316 -14.62 56.23 1.81
C VAL A 316 -13.55 57.32 1.69
N LYS A 317 -12.78 57.58 2.76
CA LYS A 317 -11.67 58.55 2.71
C LYS A 317 -10.60 58.15 1.70
N LYS A 318 -10.13 56.89 1.76
CA LYS A 318 -9.14 56.38 0.80
C LYS A 318 -9.65 56.41 -0.63
N ALA A 319 -10.90 55.99 -0.84
CA ALA A 319 -11.54 55.97 -2.15
C ALA A 319 -11.65 57.38 -2.77
N LEU A 320 -11.95 58.40 -1.97
CA LEU A 320 -11.99 59.79 -2.44
C LEU A 320 -10.59 60.34 -2.74
N GLU A 321 -9.60 60.06 -1.89
CA GLU A 321 -8.20 60.45 -2.14
C GLU A 321 -7.65 59.85 -3.44
N GLU A 322 -7.98 58.58 -3.72
CA GLU A 322 -7.62 57.90 -4.98
C GLU A 322 -8.37 58.47 -6.18
N GLN A 323 -9.67 58.77 -6.05
CA GLN A 323 -10.45 59.43 -7.11
C GLN A 323 -9.89 60.82 -7.46
N GLU A 324 -9.50 61.61 -6.46
CA GLU A 324 -8.92 62.94 -6.65
C GLU A 324 -7.53 62.88 -7.30
N LYS A 325 -6.68 61.92 -6.91
CA LYS A 325 -5.38 61.68 -7.56
C LYS A 325 -5.55 61.29 -9.03
N ASN A 326 -6.43 60.33 -9.30
CA ASN A 326 -6.69 59.86 -10.66
C ASN A 326 -7.28 60.99 -11.54
N ALA A 327 -8.17 61.82 -11.00
CA ALA A 327 -8.70 62.99 -11.71
C ALA A 327 -7.60 64.01 -12.04
N THR A 328 -6.68 64.25 -11.11
CA THR A 328 -5.57 65.20 -11.29
C THR A 328 -4.54 64.69 -12.32
N GLU A 329 -4.26 63.39 -12.34
CA GLU A 329 -3.40 62.76 -13.37
C GLU A 329 -4.04 62.84 -14.75
N VAL A 330 -5.34 62.55 -14.88
CA VAL A 330 -6.08 62.64 -16.15
C VAL A 330 -6.11 64.08 -16.69
N ILE A 331 -6.28 65.07 -15.82
CA ILE A 331 -6.23 66.50 -16.20
C ILE A 331 -4.80 66.88 -16.65
N THR A 332 -3.77 66.42 -15.95
CA THR A 332 -2.36 66.70 -16.28
C THR A 332 -1.97 66.09 -17.63
N VAL A 333 -2.37 64.84 -17.90
CA VAL A 333 -2.19 64.18 -19.20
C VAL A 333 -2.94 64.94 -20.30
N SER A 334 -4.19 65.33 -20.06
CA SER A 334 -5.00 66.08 -21.03
C SER A 334 -4.44 67.47 -21.34
N HIS A 335 -3.88 68.16 -20.34
CA HIS A 335 -3.22 69.46 -20.52
C HIS A 335 -1.90 69.32 -21.30
N ASN A 336 -1.10 68.29 -21.01
CA ASN A 336 0.13 68.00 -21.75
C ASN A 336 -0.13 67.65 -23.22
N VAL A 337 -1.21 66.89 -23.50
CA VAL A 337 -1.64 66.58 -24.87
C VAL A 337 -2.09 67.84 -25.62
N ARG A 338 -2.86 68.74 -24.97
CA ARG A 338 -3.25 70.02 -25.59
C ARG A 338 -2.05 70.93 -25.87
N LYS A 339 -1.05 70.98 -24.98
CA LYS A 339 0.16 71.77 -25.17
C LYS A 339 1.09 71.22 -26.25
N ALA A 340 1.04 69.91 -26.53
CA ALA A 340 1.78 69.30 -27.64
C ALA A 340 1.11 69.52 -29.01
N LEU A 341 -0.16 69.92 -29.03
CA LEU A 341 -0.96 70.16 -30.24
C LEU A 341 -1.15 71.66 -30.57
N SER A 342 -0.58 72.55 -29.76
CA SER A 342 -0.44 74.00 -30.02
C SER A 342 1.00 74.34 -30.35
#